data_AF-A0AB73ARF2-F1
#
_entry.id   AF-A0AB73ARF2-F1
#
_cell.length_a   1.000
_cell.length_b   1.000
_cell.length_c   1.000
_cell.angle_alpha   90.00
_cell.angle_beta   90.00
_cell.angle_gamma   90.00
#
_symmetry.space_group_name_H-M   'P 1'
#
loop_
_entity.id
_entity.type
_entity.pdbx_description
1 polymer ?
#
loop_
_entity_poly.entity_id
_entity_poly.type
_entity_poly.pdbx_seq_one_letter_code
_entity_poly.pdbx_strand_id
1 'polypeptide(L)'
;MAMTIEQEIEQLVLKCIASDGLKACPKDLVFLEKYGLKNLYFFSVKYTIEGTDATVLDSKAKGLIRWYLYSTDFPLLRQKYEREGKAELMKCLYLEERYFTEFLKLAGQEDGL
;
A
#
# COMPACT_ATOMS: atom_id res chain seq x y z
N MET A 1 -18.71 4.56 11.66
CA MET A 1 -18.20 5.58 10.70
C MET A 1 -18.18 4.93 9.33
N ALA A 2 -18.71 5.59 8.31
CA ALA A 2 -18.56 5.12 6.94
C ALA A 2 -17.11 5.37 6.52
N MET A 3 -16.41 4.32 6.07
CA MET A 3 -15.06 4.43 5.54
C MET A 3 -15.09 5.23 4.24
N THR A 4 -14.10 6.09 3.99
CA THR A 4 -13.97 6.78 2.70
C THR A 4 -13.14 5.94 1.73
N ILE A 5 -13.26 6.22 0.43
CA ILE A 5 -12.44 5.54 -0.57
C ILE A 5 -10.95 5.79 -0.37
N GLU A 6 -10.58 7.00 0.06
CA GLU A 6 -9.19 7.35 0.40
C GLU A 6 -8.67 6.48 1.56
N GLN A 7 -9.50 6.23 2.58
CA GLN A 7 -9.13 5.35 3.68
C GLN A 7 -8.97 3.89 3.22
N GLU A 8 -9.80 3.40 2.29
CA GLU A 8 -9.61 2.09 1.69
C GLU A 8 -8.30 2.00 0.89
N ILE A 9 -7.98 3.04 0.10
CA ILE A 9 -6.70 3.13 -0.61
C ILE A 9 -5.54 3.07 0.38
N GLU A 10 -5.60 3.86 1.45
CA GLU A 10 -4.57 3.84 2.49
C GLU A 10 -4.43 2.46 3.13
N GLN A 11 -5.54 1.79 3.45
CA GLN A 11 -5.50 0.43 4.01
C GLN A 11 -4.88 -0.59 3.06
N LEU A 12 -5.16 -0.48 1.76
CA LEU A 12 -4.55 -1.33 0.75
C LEU A 12 -3.04 -1.11 0.69
N VAL A 13 -2.60 0.15 0.66
CA VAL A 13 -1.18 0.52 0.66
C VAL A 13 -0.48 0.02 1.93
N LEU A 14 -1.10 0.19 3.10
CA LEU A 14 -0.56 -0.33 4.37
C LEU A 14 -0.43 -1.86 4.35
N LYS A 15 -1.41 -2.60 3.81
CA LYS A 15 -1.30 -4.06 3.67
C LYS A 15 -0.14 -4.44 2.75
N CYS A 16 0.05 -3.72 1.64
CA CYS A 16 1.19 -3.93 0.76
C CYS A 16 2.51 -3.71 1.50
N ILE A 17 2.65 -2.64 2.28
CA ILE A 17 3.84 -2.39 3.11
C ILE A 17 4.04 -3.50 4.15
N ALA A 18 2.96 -4.10 4.68
CA ALA A 18 3.05 -5.21 5.64
C ALA A 18 3.64 -6.47 5.02
N SER A 19 3.25 -6.76 3.78
CA SER A 19 3.71 -7.90 3.02
C SER A 19 5.12 -7.66 2.47
N ASP A 20 5.28 -6.57 1.73
CA ASP A 20 6.43 -6.29 0.88
C ASP A 20 7.50 -5.40 1.53
N GLY A 21 7.20 -4.71 2.64
CA GLY A 21 8.12 -3.77 3.29
C GLY A 21 8.18 -2.41 2.61
N LEU A 22 9.29 -1.70 2.79
CA LEU A 22 9.48 -0.31 2.35
C LEU A 22 9.50 -0.16 0.82
N LYS A 23 9.73 -1.24 0.08
CA LYS A 23 9.61 -1.23 -1.39
C LYS A 23 8.18 -0.93 -1.87
N ALA A 24 7.18 -1.17 -1.02
CA ALA A 24 5.77 -0.89 -1.30
C ALA A 24 5.31 0.45 -0.70
N CYS A 25 6.21 1.28 -0.17
CA CYS A 25 5.84 2.62 0.27
C CYS A 25 5.49 3.52 -0.92
N PRO A 26 4.42 4.31 -0.85
CA PRO A 26 4.09 5.28 -1.87
C PRO A 26 5.11 6.44 -1.83
N LYS A 27 5.30 7.09 -2.98
CA LYS A 27 6.12 8.32 -3.09
C LYS A 27 5.33 9.56 -2.63
N ASP A 28 4.53 9.40 -1.58
CA ASP A 28 3.66 10.43 -1.03
C ASP A 28 4.19 10.83 0.35
N LEU A 29 4.71 12.05 0.43
CA LEU A 29 5.32 12.56 1.66
C LEU A 29 4.29 12.69 2.79
N VAL A 30 3.04 13.06 2.48
CA VAL A 30 1.98 13.23 3.47
C VAL A 30 1.63 11.87 4.09
N PHE A 31 1.53 10.83 3.27
CA PHE A 31 1.34 9.45 3.73
C PHE A 31 2.50 8.99 4.62
N LEU A 32 3.75 9.22 4.17
CA LEU A 32 4.94 8.80 4.90
C LEU A 32 5.06 9.50 6.26
N GLU A 33 4.66 10.76 6.37
CA GLU A 33 4.63 11.50 7.63
C GLU A 33 3.52 11.00 8.54
N LYS A 34 2.32 10.78 8.00
CA LYS A 34 1.15 10.27 8.74
C LYS A 34 1.44 8.95 9.48
N TYR A 35 2.19 8.05 8.84
CA TYR A 35 2.51 6.73 9.40
C TYR A 35 3.92 6.62 10.00
N GLY A 36 4.65 7.73 10.12
CA GLY A 36 6.01 7.72 10.68
C GLY A 36 7.05 6.96 9.84
N LEU A 37 6.76 6.76 8.56
CA LEU A 37 7.59 5.99 7.62
C LEU A 37 8.66 6.85 6.91
N LYS A 38 8.56 8.19 6.99
CA LYS A 38 9.43 9.12 6.26
C LYS A 38 10.92 8.78 6.39
N ASN A 39 11.43 8.70 7.62
CA ASN A 39 12.85 8.44 7.85
C ASN A 39 13.25 7.03 7.36
N LEU A 40 12.41 6.03 7.61
CA LEU A 40 12.66 4.65 7.18
C LEU A 40 12.75 4.55 5.66
N TYR A 41 11.85 5.22 4.93
CA TYR A 41 11.85 5.26 3.47
C TYR A 41 13.11 5.94 2.91
N PHE A 42 13.53 7.09 3.46
CA PHE A 42 14.77 7.73 3.00
C PHE A 42 16.00 6.88 3.29
N PHE A 43 16.05 6.21 4.46
CA PHE A 43 17.14 5.28 4.77
C PHE A 43 17.12 4.06 3.85
N SER A 44 15.96 3.51 3.49
CA SER A 44 15.90 2.36 2.56
C SER A 44 16.36 2.73 1.17
N VAL A 45 16.03 3.93 0.68
CA VAL A 45 16.54 4.44 -0.60
C VAL A 45 18.06 4.57 -0.56
N LYS A 46 18.60 5.13 0.53
CA LYS A 46 20.05 5.25 0.73
C LYS A 46 20.74 3.87 0.74
N TYR A 47 20.21 2.91 1.50
CA TYR A 47 20.78 1.56 1.61
C TYR A 47 20.72 0.83 0.26
N THR A 48 19.65 1.01 -0.50
CA THR A 48 19.53 0.45 -1.85
C THR A 48 20.63 0.99 -2.77
N ILE A 49 20.95 2.29 -2.70
CA ILE A 49 22.03 2.90 -3.49
C ILE A 49 23.40 2.39 -3.03
N GLU A 50 23.58 2.19 -1.72
CA GLU A 50 24.82 1.69 -1.11
C GLU A 50 24.97 0.16 -1.22
N GLY A 51 24.02 -0.55 -1.83
CA GLY A 51 24.01 -2.02 -1.92
C GLY A 51 23.90 -2.72 -0.55
N THR A 52 23.41 -2.00 0.45
CA THR A 52 23.27 -2.47 1.83
C THR A 52 21.89 -3.10 2.04
N ASP A 53 21.85 -4.18 2.82
CA ASP A 53 20.62 -4.86 3.14
C ASP A 53 19.67 -3.98 4.00
N ALA A 54 18.44 -3.81 3.52
CA ALA A 54 17.42 -2.98 4.17
C ALA A 54 16.41 -3.79 5.01
N THR A 55 16.64 -5.08 5.26
CA THR A 55 15.67 -5.96 5.96
C THR A 55 15.34 -5.49 7.38
N VAL A 56 16.29 -4.85 8.06
CA VAL A 56 16.08 -4.26 9.39
C VAL A 56 15.11 -3.07 9.31
N LEU A 57 15.20 -2.26 8.25
CA LEU A 57 14.29 -1.13 8.03
C LEU A 57 12.89 -1.64 7.64
N ASP A 58 12.81 -2.68 6.81
CA ASP A 58 11.55 -3.34 6.46
C ASP A 58 10.85 -3.91 7.71
N SER A 59 11.61 -4.58 8.58
CA SER A 59 11.06 -5.13 9.82
C SER A 59 10.51 -4.04 10.75
N LYS A 60 11.21 -2.90 10.84
CA LYS A 60 10.72 -1.73 11.59
C LYS A 60 9.46 -1.14 10.97
N ALA A 61 9.44 -0.97 9.65
CA ALA A 61 8.27 -0.44 8.93
C ALA A 61 7.05 -1.33 9.17
N LYS A 62 7.19 -2.65 8.97
CA LYS A 62 6.15 -3.65 9.23
C LYS A 62 5.65 -3.61 10.66
N GLY A 63 6.54 -3.42 11.64
CA GLY A 63 6.17 -3.27 13.04
C GLY A 63 5.32 -2.02 13.32
N LEU A 64 5.65 -0.88 12.71
CA LEU A 64 4.89 0.37 12.85
C LEU A 64 3.49 0.26 12.25
N ILE A 65 3.41 -0.17 10.99
CA ILE A 65 2.15 -0.17 10.25
C ILE A 65 1.16 -1.24 10.72
N ARG A 66 1.63 -2.30 11.40
CA ARG A 66 0.77 -3.38 11.91
C ARG A 66 -0.36 -2.87 12.80
N TRP A 67 -0.12 -1.79 13.53
CA TRP A 67 -1.11 -1.17 14.42
C TRP A 67 -2.16 -0.30 13.70
N TYR A 68 -1.91 0.03 12.43
CA TYR A 68 -2.79 0.86 11.60
C TYR A 68 -3.63 0.04 10.60
N LEU A 69 -3.47 -1.28 10.60
CA LEU A 69 -4.21 -2.19 9.73
C LEU A 69 -5.58 -2.51 10.31
N TYR A 70 -6.60 -2.33 9.49
CA TYR A 70 -7.97 -2.74 9.76
C TYR A 70 -8.38 -3.89 8.83
N SER A 71 -9.31 -4.73 9.32
CA SER A 71 -9.97 -5.70 8.46
C SER A 71 -10.97 -4.96 7.57
N THR A 72 -10.77 -5.03 6.25
CA THR A 72 -11.65 -4.44 5.25
C THR A 72 -11.66 -5.31 4.00
N ASP A 73 -12.84 -5.43 3.38
CA ASP A 73 -13.08 -6.18 2.14
C ASP A 73 -13.03 -5.28 0.89
N PHE A 74 -12.65 -4.01 1.09
CA PHE A 74 -12.52 -2.97 0.06
C PHE A 74 -13.78 -2.75 -0.81
N PRO A 75 -14.99 -2.65 -0.23
CA PRO A 75 -16.23 -2.47 -1.00
C PRO A 75 -16.25 -1.22 -1.88
N LEU A 76 -15.63 -0.11 -1.47
CA LEU A 76 -15.63 1.12 -2.27
C LEU A 76 -14.66 1.04 -3.45
N LEU A 77 -13.50 0.41 -3.26
CA LEU A 77 -12.56 0.13 -4.36
C LEU A 77 -13.15 -0.86 -5.37
N ARG A 78 -13.87 -1.88 -4.91
CA ARG A 78 -14.63 -2.79 -5.79
C ARG A 78 -15.67 -2.04 -6.62
N GLN A 79 -16.49 -1.21 -5.97
CA GLN A 79 -17.50 -0.42 -6.67
C GLN A 79 -16.87 0.55 -7.69
N LYS A 80 -15.75 1.17 -7.34
CA LYS A 80 -15.01 2.04 -8.27
C LYS A 80 -14.45 1.26 -9.45
N TYR A 81 -13.88 0.09 -9.20
CA TYR A 81 -13.38 -0.80 -10.26
C TYR A 81 -14.51 -1.19 -11.23
N GLU A 82 -15.66 -1.59 -10.72
CA GLU A 82 -16.82 -1.97 -11.54
C GLU A 82 -17.39 -0.79 -12.34
N ARG A 83 -17.40 0.41 -11.77
CA ARG A 83 -17.99 1.60 -12.40
C ARG A 83 -17.07 2.32 -13.37
N GLU A 84 -15.79 2.44 -13.03
CA GLU A 84 -14.82 3.30 -13.72
C GLU A 84 -13.70 2.48 -14.40
N GLY A 85 -13.58 1.20 -14.07
CA GLY A 85 -12.61 0.28 -14.67
C GLY A 85 -11.20 0.35 -14.06
N LYS A 86 -10.32 -0.53 -14.54
CA LYS A 86 -8.92 -0.66 -14.10
C LYS A 86 -8.15 0.66 -14.19
N ALA A 87 -8.29 1.38 -15.30
CA ALA A 87 -7.49 2.57 -15.59
C ALA A 87 -7.68 3.69 -14.55
N GLU A 88 -8.93 3.91 -14.13
CA GLU A 88 -9.25 4.96 -13.16
C GLU A 88 -8.90 4.51 -11.73
N LEU A 89 -9.09 3.23 -11.41
CA LEU A 89 -8.61 2.66 -10.15
C LEU A 89 -7.08 2.79 -10.03
N MET A 90 -6.33 2.51 -11.09
CA MET A 90 -4.87 2.63 -11.06
C MET A 90 -4.40 4.06 -10.77
N LYS A 91 -5.10 5.09 -11.27
CA LYS A 91 -4.77 6.49 -10.93
C LYS A 91 -4.89 6.75 -9.43
N CYS A 92 -5.89 6.19 -8.78
CA CYS A 92 -6.06 6.27 -7.32
C CYS A 92 -5.01 5.48 -6.55
N LEU A 93 -4.47 4.42 -7.15
CA LEU A 93 -3.43 3.56 -6.57
C LEU A 93 -2.01 4.00 -6.97
N TYR A 94 -1.77 5.31 -7.10
CA TYR A 94 -0.45 5.86 -7.44
C TYR A 94 0.18 5.30 -8.74
N LEU A 95 -0.63 4.74 -9.64
CA LEU A 95 -0.20 3.99 -10.84
C LEU A 95 0.75 2.81 -10.52
N GLU A 96 0.74 2.31 -9.29
CA GLU A 96 1.56 1.19 -8.84
C GLU A 96 0.81 -0.13 -9.00
N GLU A 97 1.29 -0.97 -9.92
CA GLU A 97 0.67 -2.28 -10.20
C GLU A 97 0.65 -3.23 -9.00
N ARG A 98 1.58 -3.04 -8.05
CA ARG A 98 1.64 -3.84 -6.81
C ARG A 98 0.38 -3.70 -5.99
N TYR A 99 -0.11 -2.46 -5.82
CA TYR A 99 -1.33 -2.20 -5.07
C TYR A 99 -2.55 -2.78 -5.77
N PHE A 100 -2.61 -2.64 -7.10
CA PHE A 100 -3.69 -3.23 -7.89
C PHE A 100 -3.71 -4.77 -7.80
N THR A 101 -2.54 -5.41 -7.86
CA THR A 101 -2.40 -6.87 -7.76
C THR A 101 -2.82 -7.36 -6.37
N GLU A 102 -2.40 -6.67 -5.32
CA GLU A 102 -2.80 -6.99 -3.95
C GLU A 102 -4.31 -6.78 -3.74
N PHE A 103 -4.89 -5.74 -4.36
CA PHE A 103 -6.32 -5.52 -4.35
C PHE A 103 -7.08 -6.68 -5.00
N LEU A 104 -6.64 -7.18 -6.16
CA LEU A 104 -7.30 -8.32 -6.82
C LEU A 104 -7.27 -9.59 -5.96
N LYS A 105 -6.14 -9.88 -5.33
CA LYS A 105 -6.00 -11.00 -4.38
C LYS A 105 -6.96 -10.88 -3.21
N LEU A 106 -7.02 -9.69 -2.59
CA LEU A 106 -7.87 -9.42 -1.43
C LEU A 106 -9.35 -9.32 -1.80
N ALA A 107 -9.65 -8.90 -3.03
CA ALA A 107 -11.01 -8.83 -3.56
C ALA A 107 -11.56 -10.23 -3.89
N GLY A 108 -10.73 -11.28 -3.88
CA GLY A 108 -11.14 -12.61 -4.31
C GLY A 108 -11.42 -12.69 -5.81
N GLN A 109 -10.87 -11.78 -6.62
CA GLN A 109 -10.91 -11.84 -8.08
C GLN A 109 -9.72 -12.65 -8.65
N GLU A 110 -9.33 -13.73 -7.96
CA GLU A 110 -8.31 -14.67 -8.48
C GLU A 110 -8.87 -15.66 -9.52
N ASP A 111 -10.19 -15.68 -9.77
CA ASP A 111 -10.78 -16.52 -10.82
C ASP A 111 -10.95 -15.74 -12.13
N GLY A 112 -9.95 -15.87 -13.03
CA GLY A 112 -10.12 -15.50 -14.45
C GLY A 112 -8.89 -14.94 -15.15
N LEU A 113 -7.76 -15.65 -15.11
CA LEU A 113 -6.68 -15.50 -16.08
C LEU A 113 -6.56 -16.78 -16.92
#